data_AF-A0A2W6E4T9-F1
#
_entry.id   AF-A0A2W6E4T9-F1
#
_cell.length_a   1.000
_cell.length_b   1.000
_cell.length_c   1.000
_cell.angle_alpha   90.00
_cell.angle_beta   90.00
_cell.angle_gamma   90.00
#
_symmetry.space_group_name_H-M   'P 1'
#
loop_
_entity.id
_entity.type
_entity.pdbx_description
1 polymer ?
#
loop_
_entity_poly.entity_id
_entity_poly.type
_entity_poly.pdbx_seq_one_letter_code
_entity_poly.pdbx_strand_id
1 'polypeptide(L)' 'MDLNPVLPDPVKFVLNWGRRYSLWVFNFGLACCAIEFIATSMARHDFIR' A
#
# COMPACT_ATOMS: atom_id res chain seq x y z
N MET A 1 -6.88 -8.67 8.34
CA MET A 1 -7.05 -9.86 7.49
C MET A 1 -6.65 -11.04 8.32
N ASP A 2 -7.67 -11.74 8.83
CA ASP A 2 -7.55 -12.79 9.84
C ASP A 2 -6.84 -14.00 9.26
N LEU A 3 -5.51 -14.01 9.43
CA LEU A 3 -4.69 -15.14 9.04
C LEU A 3 -5.02 -16.29 10.00
N ASN A 4 -5.56 -17.37 9.45
CA ASN A 4 -6.07 -18.58 10.11
C ASN A 4 -5.40 -18.85 11.48
N PRO A 5 -6.16 -19.19 12.54
CA PRO A 5 -5.63 -19.42 13.89
C PRO A 5 -4.45 -20.40 13.96
N VAL A 6 -4.26 -21.25 12.94
CA VAL A 6 -3.17 -22.22 12.86
C VAL A 6 -1.79 -21.62 12.53
N LEU A 7 -1.68 -20.37 12.02
CA LEU A 7 -0.39 -19.82 11.60
C LEU A 7 0.44 -19.23 12.77
N PRO A 8 1.74 -19.58 12.91
CA PRO A 8 2.62 -19.00 13.91
C PRO A 8 2.83 -17.49 13.72
N ASP A 9 2.89 -16.76 14.84
CA ASP A 9 3.03 -15.30 14.90
C ASP A 9 4.18 -14.69 14.08
N PRO A 10 5.40 -15.28 13.99
CA PRO A 10 6.44 -14.72 13.13
C PRO A 10 6.07 -14.71 11.65
N VAL A 11 5.31 -15.70 11.17
CA VAL A 11 4.89 -15.77 9.76
C VAL A 11 3.78 -14.75 9.49
N LYS A 12 2.85 -14.57 10.45
CA LYS A 12 1.86 -13.48 10.42
C LYS A 12 2.54 -12.12 10.31
N PHE A 13 3.59 -11.90 11.10
CA PHE A 13 4.34 -10.65 11.10
C PHE A 13 4.99 -10.36 9.74
N VAL A 14 5.71 -11.34 9.18
CA VAL A 14 6.40 -11.17 7.88
C VAL A 14 5.41 -10.92 6.74
N LEU A 15 4.30 -11.64 6.70
CA LEU A 15 3.28 -11.47 5.65
C LEU A 15 2.59 -10.10 5.75
N ASN A 16 2.27 -9.65 6.96
CA ASN A 16 1.64 -8.35 7.16
C ASN A 16 2.63 -7.20 6.89
N TRP A 17 3.90 -7.41 7.20
CA TRP A 17 5.00 -6.50 6.84
C TRP A 17 5.10 -6.36 5.32
N GLY A 18 5.22 -7.46 4.57
CA GLY A 18 5.31 -7.41 3.11
C GLY A 18 4.12 -6.72 2.44
N ARG A 19 2.89 -6.98 2.91
CA ARG A 19 1.69 -6.33 2.35
C ARG A 19 1.61 -4.84 2.66
N ARG A 20 2.16 -4.39 3.79
CA ARG A 20 2.15 -2.98 4.18
C ARG A 20 3.18 -2.15 3.42
N TYR A 21 4.32 -2.74 3.05
CA TYR A 21 5.39 -2.03 2.34
C TYR A 21 5.32 -2.15 0.81
N SER A 22 4.55 -3.09 0.26
CA SER A 22 4.36 -3.28 -1.18
C SER A 22 2.94 -2.93 -1.62
N LEU A 23 2.47 -1.74 -1.27
CA LEU A 23 1.15 -1.27 -1.65
C LEU A 23 1.14 -0.88 -3.14
N TRP A 24 0.54 -1.74 -3.97
CA TRP A 24 0.27 -1.41 -5.36
C TRP A 24 -1.06 -0.67 -5.44
N VAL A 25 -1.00 0.66 -5.48
CA VAL A 25 -2.17 1.53 -5.48
C VAL A 25 -2.67 1.74 -6.91
N PHE A 26 -3.94 1.45 -7.16
CA PHE A 26 -4.58 1.73 -8.44
C PHE A 26 -5.10 3.17 -8.46
N ASN A 27 -4.67 3.95 -9.44
CA ASN A 27 -5.05 5.36 -9.58
C ASN A 27 -6.41 5.48 -10.27
N PHE A 28 -7.45 5.90 -9.54
CA PHE A 28 -8.80 6.11 -10.09
C PHE A 28 -9.18 7.59 -10.03
N GLY A 29 -9.13 8.26 -11.17
CA GLY A 29 -9.28 9.71 -11.27
C GLY A 29 -10.67 10.15 -11.69
N LEU A 30 -11.61 10.28 -10.75
CA LEU A 30 -13.00 10.66 -11.04
C LEU A 30 -13.28 12.18 -11.01
N ALA A 31 -12.41 12.97 -10.37
CA ALA A 31 -12.59 14.42 -10.17
C ALA A 31 -11.23 15.11 -9.93
N CYS A 32 -11.23 16.34 -9.43
CA CYS A 32 -10.01 17.10 -9.12
C CYS A 32 -9.06 16.41 -8.14
N CYS A 33 -9.55 15.53 -7.26
CA CYS A 33 -8.66 14.76 -6.38
C CYS A 33 -7.68 13.85 -7.14
N ALA A 34 -7.96 13.56 -8.43
CA ALA A 34 -7.06 12.82 -9.30
C ALA A 34 -5.72 13.55 -9.51
N ILE A 35 -5.76 14.88 -9.71
CA ILE A 35 -4.53 15.64 -9.98
C ILE A 35 -3.68 15.78 -8.71
N GLU A 36 -4.31 15.86 -7.54
CA GLU A 36 -3.60 15.84 -6.26
C GLU A 36 -2.94 14.48 -6.05
N PHE A 37 -3.67 13.38 -6.31
CA PHE A 37 -3.12 12.04 -6.16
C PHE A 37 -1.95 11.76 -7.14
N ILE A 38 -2.03 12.26 -8.38
CA ILE A 38 -0.91 12.20 -9.35
C ILE A 38 0.25 13.09 -8.90
N ALA A 39 0.01 14.30 -8.40
CA ALA A 39 1.09 15.17 -7.91
C ALA A 39 1.79 14.57 -6.68
N THR A 40 1.05 13.82 -5.86
CA THR A 40 1.63 13.04 -4.78
C THR A 40 2.41 11.84 -5.27
N SER A 41 2.32 11.39 -6.53
CA SER A 41 3.08 10.24 -7.07
C SER A 41 4.40 10.61 -7.73
N MET A 42 4.68 11.90 -7.85
CA MET A 42 5.78 12.45 -8.63
C MET A 42 7.01 12.66 -7.74
N ALA A 43 8.15 13.00 -8.34
CA ALA A 43 9.45 13.13 -7.65
C ALA A 43 9.47 14.01 -6.38
N ARG A 44 8.53 14.95 -6.23
CA ARG A 44 8.38 15.76 -5.02
C ARG A 44 7.91 14.93 -3.81
N HIS A 45 7.01 13.99 -4.05
CA HIS A 45 6.46 13.09 -3.05
C HIS A 45 6.55 11.69 -3.66
N ASP A 46 7.68 11.00 -3.52
CA ASP A 46 7.79 9.68 -4.13
C ASP A 46 7.08 8.63 -3.25
N PHE A 47 6.13 7.90 -3.84
CA PHE A 47 5.42 6.80 -3.19
C PHE A 47 6.29 5.57 -2.95
N ILE A 48 7.35 5.43 -3.75
CA ILE A 48 8.16 4.20 -3.88
C ILE A 48 9.49 4.28 -3.13
N ARG A 49 9.70 5.34 -2.36
CA ARG A 49 10.85 5.45 -1.45
C ARG A 49 10.81 4.43 -0.32
#